data_AF-A0A6A6D5J4-F1
#
_entry.id   AF-A0A6A6D5J4-F1
#
_cell.length_a   1.000
_cell.length_b   1.000
_cell.length_c   1.000
_cell.angle_alpha   90.00
_cell.angle_beta   90.00
_cell.angle_gamma   90.00
#
_symmetry.space_group_name_H-M   'P 1'
#
loop_
_entity.id
_entity.type
_entity.pdbx_description
1 polymer ?
#
loop_
_entity_poly.entity_id
_entity_poly.type
_entity_poly.pdbx_seq_one_letter_code
_entity_poly.pdbx_strand_id
1 'polypeptide(L)'
;MVEPGRYFYRCFSDSSAGGLVSGKGRSAQRLSKQALRVEFKNHLQLDATVPTALVSVSSRIIDTLRRAFNKLYEDKESPNQIWIAFVHVPDSDKNVYHHAENLAEQCGYKECRRLKYEYVFTWEIPREYFMHKVSIQTLMERGLNMEDYLWDRALPATRTLQEEVARKLFDPSNCGYDIGLGLGFLARCFGARAPTRQIARQLLQDCLRVLDIDDDAQIVRVSYRDYDALLDFSYICDIEDGIDMALLDWWFTEPGFLDAYEEHCASASQIQEEMEREWDYWREAAMNDGSYSDSDIEM
;
A
#
# COMPACT_ATOMS: atom_id res chain seq x y z
N MET A 1 -6.25 5.35 14.42
CA MET A 1 -6.14 6.35 13.32
C MET A 1 -4.75 6.27 12.75
N VAL A 2 -4.60 6.13 11.43
CA VAL A 2 -3.29 6.14 10.77
C VAL A 2 -2.80 7.59 10.76
N GLU A 3 -1.56 7.82 11.21
CA GLU A 3 -0.93 9.13 11.18
C GLU A 3 -0.86 9.65 9.73
N PRO A 4 -1.19 10.92 9.45
CA PRO A 4 -1.07 11.47 8.11
C PRO A 4 0.38 11.38 7.63
N GLY A 5 0.56 11.00 6.38
CA GLY A 5 1.88 10.79 5.80
C GLY A 5 1.82 10.42 4.34
N ARG A 6 2.97 10.01 3.82
CA ARG A 6 3.14 9.63 2.41
C ARG A 6 3.53 8.16 2.29
N TYR A 7 2.86 7.49 1.36
CA TYR A 7 3.19 6.12 0.99
C TYR A 7 4.11 6.08 -0.22
N PHE A 8 5.07 5.18 -0.15
CA PHE A 8 5.97 4.87 -1.25
C PHE A 8 6.06 3.37 -1.48
N TYR A 9 6.42 3.04 -2.71
CA TYR A 9 6.52 1.68 -3.22
C TYR A 9 7.87 1.50 -3.89
N ARG A 10 8.58 0.44 -3.53
CA ARG A 10 9.87 0.10 -4.14
C ARG A 10 9.85 -1.31 -4.68
N CYS A 11 10.12 -1.44 -5.98
CA CYS A 11 10.47 -2.71 -6.59
C CYS A 11 11.98 -2.93 -6.48
N PHE A 12 12.41 -4.10 -6.03
CA PHE A 12 13.82 -4.49 -6.03
C PHE A 12 13.97 -6.01 -6.13
N SER A 13 15.17 -6.44 -6.48
CA SER A 13 15.60 -7.83 -6.57
C SER A 13 17.11 -7.92 -6.38
N ASP A 14 17.67 -9.13 -6.39
CA ASP A 14 19.12 -9.34 -6.22
C ASP A 14 19.95 -8.71 -7.36
N SER A 15 19.36 -8.53 -8.55
CA SER A 15 19.99 -7.85 -9.70
C SER A 15 19.96 -6.32 -9.59
N SER A 16 19.14 -5.77 -8.69
CA SER A 16 18.94 -4.34 -8.55
C SER A 16 20.09 -3.70 -7.77
N ALA A 17 20.37 -2.41 -8.03
CA ALA A 17 21.33 -1.62 -7.25
C ALA A 17 20.78 -1.38 -5.82
N GLY A 18 20.97 -2.40 -4.97
CA GLY A 18 20.55 -2.42 -3.58
C GLY A 18 19.06 -2.76 -3.38
N GLY A 19 18.76 -3.38 -2.24
CA GLY A 19 17.40 -3.61 -1.76
C GLY A 19 16.84 -2.36 -1.07
N LEU A 20 16.69 -2.38 0.24
CA LEU A 20 16.30 -1.19 1.03
C LEU A 20 17.49 -0.27 1.37
N VAL A 21 18.70 -0.68 1.03
CA VAL A 21 19.95 0.05 1.23
C VAL A 21 20.52 0.40 -0.14
N SER A 22 21.17 1.55 -0.25
CA SER A 22 21.84 2.01 -1.48
C SER A 22 22.96 1.05 -1.89
N GLY A 23 23.34 1.08 -3.17
CA GLY A 23 24.44 0.26 -3.65
C GLY A 23 25.81 0.66 -3.08
N LYS A 24 25.94 1.84 -2.45
CA LYS A 24 27.13 2.24 -1.69
C LYS A 24 27.15 1.72 -0.24
N GLY A 25 26.09 1.06 0.20
CA GLY A 25 25.92 0.61 1.59
C GLY A 25 25.27 1.66 2.49
N ARG A 26 25.46 1.49 3.80
CA ARG A 26 24.89 2.36 4.84
C ARG A 26 25.88 3.45 5.25
N SER A 27 25.36 4.64 5.51
CA SER A 27 26.10 5.72 6.16
C SER A 27 25.14 6.57 6.97
N ALA A 28 25.55 6.95 8.19
CA ALA A 28 24.80 7.89 9.02
C ALA A 28 25.00 9.36 8.58
N GLN A 29 25.98 9.61 7.71
CA GLN A 29 26.32 10.97 7.32
C GLN A 29 25.35 11.50 6.27
N ARG A 30 24.56 12.52 6.64
CA ARG A 30 23.70 13.22 5.68
C ARG A 30 24.55 13.81 4.55
N LEU A 31 24.11 13.58 3.31
CA LEU A 31 24.75 14.20 2.15
C LEU A 31 24.60 15.73 2.19
N SER A 32 25.68 16.45 1.88
CA SER A 32 25.58 17.89 1.62
C SER A 32 24.73 18.13 0.36
N LYS A 33 24.16 19.33 0.21
CA LYS A 33 23.38 19.69 -1.00
C LYS A 33 24.16 19.45 -2.30
N GLN A 34 25.47 19.73 -2.30
CA GLN A 34 26.31 19.50 -3.47
C GLN A 34 26.54 18.01 -3.73
N ALA A 35 26.83 17.22 -2.69
CA ALA A 35 27.00 15.78 -2.81
C ALA A 35 25.71 15.10 -3.29
N LEU A 36 24.54 15.48 -2.74
CA LEU A 36 23.23 14.99 -3.18
C LEU A 36 22.99 15.23 -4.68
N ARG A 37 23.35 16.40 -5.20
CA ARG A 37 23.24 16.70 -6.64
C ARG A 37 24.17 15.85 -7.50
N VAL A 38 25.39 15.58 -7.02
CA VAL A 38 26.33 14.70 -7.73
C VAL A 38 25.81 13.27 -7.77
N GLU A 39 25.37 12.74 -6.63
CA GLU A 39 24.75 11.40 -6.54
C GLU A 39 23.50 11.31 -7.43
N PHE A 40 22.65 12.34 -7.42
CA PHE A 40 21.44 12.37 -8.23
C PHE A 40 21.73 12.45 -9.73
N LYS A 41 22.74 13.21 -10.16
CA LYS A 41 23.15 13.23 -11.58
C LYS A 41 23.64 11.86 -12.05
N ASN A 42 24.36 11.12 -11.21
CA ASN A 42 24.76 9.75 -11.51
C ASN A 42 23.55 8.80 -11.49
N HIS A 43 22.60 9.00 -10.57
CA HIS A 43 21.37 8.21 -10.48
C HIS A 43 20.49 8.31 -11.73
N LEU A 44 20.52 9.45 -12.43
CA LEU A 44 19.79 9.64 -13.69
C LEU A 44 20.43 8.91 -14.89
N GLN A 45 21.66 8.40 -14.75
CA GLN A 45 22.34 7.67 -15.81
C GLN A 45 22.00 6.18 -15.70
N LEU A 46 21.12 5.69 -16.57
CA LEU A 46 20.66 4.28 -16.55
C LEU A 46 21.80 3.27 -16.73
N ASP A 47 22.84 3.64 -17.49
CA ASP A 47 24.01 2.80 -17.77
C ASP A 47 25.17 3.01 -16.79
N ALA A 48 24.96 3.76 -15.70
CA ALA A 48 26.01 4.02 -14.73
C ALA A 48 26.40 2.73 -13.99
N THR A 49 27.68 2.36 -14.08
CA THR A 49 28.23 1.20 -13.37
C THR A 49 28.63 1.50 -11.93
N VAL A 50 28.72 2.78 -11.57
CA VAL A 50 29.06 3.23 -10.22
C VAL A 50 27.78 3.32 -9.39
N PRO A 51 27.64 2.52 -8.32
CA PRO A 51 26.48 2.60 -7.44
C PRO A 51 26.34 4.00 -6.84
N THR A 52 25.11 4.45 -6.62
CA THR A 52 24.82 5.73 -5.95
C THR A 52 24.51 5.53 -4.47
N ALA A 53 24.54 6.63 -3.72
CA ALA A 53 24.06 6.70 -2.35
C ALA A 53 22.53 6.86 -2.25
N LEU A 54 21.78 6.64 -3.35
CA LEU A 54 20.35 6.94 -3.41
C LEU A 54 19.51 5.66 -3.53
N VAL A 55 18.36 5.66 -2.86
CA VAL A 55 17.37 4.58 -2.93
C VAL A 55 16.09 5.17 -3.50
N SER A 56 15.79 4.82 -4.75
CA SER A 56 14.60 5.28 -5.47
C SER A 56 13.34 4.54 -5.05
N VAL A 57 12.25 5.28 -4.88
CA VAL A 57 10.90 4.77 -4.64
C VAL A 57 9.91 5.50 -5.54
N SER A 58 8.75 4.92 -5.77
CA SER A 58 7.64 5.61 -6.44
C SER A 58 6.51 5.89 -5.47
N SER A 59 5.81 7.02 -5.66
CA SER A 59 4.53 7.29 -5.00
C SER A 59 3.34 6.62 -5.72
N ARG A 60 3.59 5.89 -6.81
CA ARG A 60 2.56 5.20 -7.61
C ARG A 60 2.78 3.70 -7.62
N ILE A 61 1.74 2.98 -7.25
CA ILE A 61 1.80 1.53 -7.18
C ILE A 61 1.81 0.92 -8.58
N ILE A 62 1.12 1.52 -9.56
CA ILE A 62 1.10 0.99 -10.93
C ILE A 62 2.47 1.06 -11.60
N ASP A 63 3.26 2.12 -11.34
CA ASP A 63 4.67 2.21 -11.79
C ASP A 63 5.54 1.12 -11.16
N THR A 64 5.22 0.71 -9.94
CA THR A 64 5.98 -0.29 -9.19
C THR A 64 5.60 -1.70 -9.63
N LEU A 65 4.31 -1.97 -9.85
CA LEU A 65 3.81 -3.20 -10.46
C LEU A 65 4.42 -3.40 -11.85
N ARG A 66 4.37 -2.37 -12.71
CA ARG A 66 4.96 -2.42 -14.04
C ARG A 66 6.44 -2.83 -13.98
N ARG A 67 7.23 -2.15 -13.15
CA ARG A 67 8.66 -2.46 -12.98
C ARG A 67 8.88 -3.88 -12.46
N ALA A 68 8.12 -4.31 -11.46
CA ALA A 68 8.28 -5.63 -10.86
C ALA A 68 7.90 -6.77 -11.82
N PHE A 69 6.81 -6.61 -12.57
CA PHE A 69 6.40 -7.60 -13.56
C PHE A 69 7.27 -7.56 -14.82
N ASN A 70 7.84 -6.42 -15.23
CA ASN A 70 8.84 -6.43 -16.30
C ASN A 70 10.13 -7.15 -15.90
N LYS A 71 10.56 -7.08 -14.63
CA LYS A 71 11.66 -7.93 -14.16
C LYS A 71 11.39 -9.42 -14.39
N LEU A 72 10.14 -9.85 -14.19
CA LEU A 72 9.72 -11.22 -14.46
C LEU A 72 9.65 -11.51 -15.98
N TYR A 73 8.90 -10.70 -16.73
CA TYR A 73 8.55 -11.02 -18.11
C TYR A 73 9.63 -10.64 -19.12
N GLU A 74 10.30 -9.50 -18.93
CA GLU A 74 11.34 -8.96 -19.80
C GLU A 74 12.72 -9.46 -19.38
N ASP A 75 13.10 -9.25 -18.12
CA ASP A 75 14.44 -9.58 -17.61
C ASP A 75 14.59 -11.07 -17.24
N LYS A 76 13.49 -11.83 -17.22
CA LYS A 76 13.43 -13.26 -16.86
C LYS A 76 13.96 -13.57 -15.46
N GLU A 77 13.83 -12.62 -14.53
CA GLU A 77 14.17 -12.83 -13.14
C GLU A 77 13.18 -13.78 -12.44
N SER A 78 13.67 -14.51 -11.43
CA SER A 78 12.81 -15.43 -10.67
C SER A 78 11.76 -14.65 -9.86
N PRO A 79 10.47 -15.02 -9.91
CA PRO A 79 9.40 -14.28 -9.23
C PRO A 79 9.54 -14.25 -7.70
N ASN A 80 10.26 -15.21 -7.10
CA ASN A 80 10.54 -15.25 -5.67
C ASN A 80 11.69 -14.31 -5.23
N GLN A 81 12.44 -13.77 -6.17
CA GLN A 81 13.53 -12.82 -5.94
C GLN A 81 13.12 -11.37 -6.20
N ILE A 82 11.95 -11.14 -6.82
CA ILE A 82 11.43 -9.80 -7.09
C ILE A 82 10.46 -9.42 -5.96
N TRP A 83 10.73 -8.31 -5.30
CA TRP A 83 9.99 -7.83 -4.14
C TRP A 83 9.43 -6.44 -4.38
N ILE A 84 8.21 -6.21 -3.88
CA ILE A 84 7.62 -4.88 -3.69
C ILE A 84 7.63 -4.57 -2.20
N ALA A 85 8.33 -3.53 -1.80
CA ALA A 85 8.30 -2.98 -0.44
C ALA A 85 7.35 -1.78 -0.33
N PHE A 86 6.66 -1.71 0.80
CA PHE A 86 5.76 -0.65 1.21
C PHE A 86 6.43 0.19 2.30
N VAL A 87 6.43 1.50 2.10
CA VAL A 87 7.07 2.47 2.98
C VAL A 87 6.05 3.54 3.33
N HIS A 88 5.94 3.90 4.60
CA HIS A 88 5.13 5.01 5.07
C HIS A 88 6.00 5.98 5.84
N VAL A 89 6.02 7.24 5.40
CA VAL A 89 6.73 8.32 6.09
C VAL A 89 5.71 9.32 6.62
N PRO A 90 5.61 9.50 7.96
CA PRO A 90 4.76 10.51 8.56
C PRO A 90 5.05 11.92 8.05
N ASP A 91 4.04 12.77 8.10
CA ASP A 91 4.16 14.16 7.66
C ASP A 91 5.15 14.99 8.50
N SER A 92 5.45 14.57 9.73
CA SER A 92 6.51 15.12 10.58
C SER A 92 7.91 14.94 9.99
N ASP A 93 8.12 13.91 9.16
CA ASP A 93 9.43 13.45 8.72
C ASP A 93 9.69 13.66 7.21
N LYS A 94 9.02 14.64 6.58
CA LYS A 94 9.17 14.96 5.14
C LYS A 94 10.61 15.23 4.67
N ASN A 95 11.54 15.47 5.59
CA ASN A 95 12.95 15.75 5.29
C ASN A 95 13.82 14.51 5.04
N VAL A 96 13.29 13.29 5.25
CA VAL A 96 14.05 12.03 5.08
C VAL A 96 14.16 11.58 3.63
N TYR A 97 13.38 12.17 2.74
CA TYR A 97 13.38 11.88 1.31
C TYR A 97 13.41 13.17 0.47
N HIS A 98 13.68 13.03 -0.82
CA HIS A 98 13.70 14.11 -1.79
C HIS A 98 12.84 13.78 -3.00
N HIS A 99 12.06 14.77 -3.47
CA HIS A 99 11.30 14.65 -4.71
C HIS A 99 12.27 14.70 -5.90
N ALA A 100 12.27 13.67 -6.75
CA ALA A 100 13.24 13.54 -7.84
C ALA A 100 13.08 14.64 -8.91
N GLU A 101 11.84 15.03 -9.25
CA GLU A 101 11.59 16.16 -10.15
C GLU A 101 12.27 17.46 -9.68
N ASN A 102 12.17 17.80 -8.39
CA ASN A 102 12.78 19.02 -7.83
C ASN A 102 14.32 18.94 -7.87
N LEU A 103 14.90 17.76 -7.61
CA LEU A 103 16.34 17.56 -7.75
C LEU A 103 16.79 17.66 -9.21
N ALA A 104 16.00 17.14 -10.14
CA ALA A 104 16.26 17.19 -11.57
C ALA A 104 16.22 18.64 -12.10
N GLU A 105 15.24 19.42 -11.68
CA GLU A 105 15.15 20.85 -11.98
C GLU A 105 16.38 21.60 -11.46
N GLN A 106 16.76 21.38 -10.20
CA GLN A 106 17.98 21.97 -9.61
C GLN A 106 19.28 21.55 -10.30
N CYS A 107 19.27 20.43 -11.00
CA CYS A 107 20.39 19.92 -11.79
C CYS A 107 20.35 20.39 -13.26
N GLY A 108 19.33 21.13 -13.68
CA GLY A 108 19.17 21.62 -15.05
C GLY A 108 18.68 20.54 -16.05
N TYR A 109 18.00 19.49 -15.57
CA TYR A 109 17.49 18.42 -16.41
C TYR A 109 16.16 18.82 -17.06
N LYS A 110 16.12 18.85 -18.40
CA LYS A 110 14.97 19.36 -19.18
C LYS A 110 13.69 18.55 -19.01
N GLU A 111 13.80 17.24 -18.81
CA GLU A 111 12.65 16.33 -18.70
C GLU A 111 12.30 15.98 -17.25
N CYS A 112 12.52 16.91 -16.31
CA CYS A 112 12.28 16.70 -14.87
C CYS A 112 10.88 16.16 -14.56
N ARG A 113 9.85 16.58 -15.32
CA ARG A 113 8.45 16.12 -15.20
C ARG A 113 8.25 14.62 -15.36
N ARG A 114 9.18 13.90 -15.99
CA ARG A 114 9.13 12.43 -16.08
C ARG A 114 9.34 11.75 -14.72
N LEU A 115 9.93 12.48 -13.76
CA LEU A 115 10.27 12.00 -12.42
C LEU A 115 9.26 12.47 -11.36
N LYS A 116 8.07 12.95 -11.78
CA LYS A 116 7.04 13.50 -10.90
C LYS A 116 6.55 12.54 -9.79
N TYR A 117 6.73 11.24 -10.01
CA TYR A 117 6.32 10.20 -9.08
C TYR A 117 7.49 9.51 -8.40
N GLU A 118 8.72 9.91 -8.73
CA GLU A 118 9.93 9.34 -8.14
C GLU A 118 10.40 10.18 -6.95
N TYR A 119 10.79 9.47 -5.89
CA TYR A 119 11.38 10.04 -4.69
C TYR A 119 12.64 9.25 -4.36
N VAL A 120 13.62 9.91 -3.75
CA VAL A 120 14.88 9.28 -3.37
C VAL A 120 15.17 9.47 -1.90
N PHE A 121 15.56 8.39 -1.24
CA PHE A 121 16.14 8.38 0.10
C PHE A 121 17.66 8.36 -0.02
N THR A 122 18.36 8.93 0.97
CA THR A 122 19.82 8.83 1.05
C THR A 122 20.23 7.62 1.88
N TRP A 123 21.16 6.84 1.35
CA TRP A 123 21.80 5.65 1.95
C TRP A 123 20.90 4.44 2.18
N GLU A 124 19.73 4.60 2.77
CA GLU A 124 18.77 3.53 2.99
C GLU A 124 17.35 4.08 3.20
N ILE A 125 16.36 3.21 3.10
CA ILE A 125 15.02 3.44 3.63
C ILE A 125 15.06 3.02 5.11
N PRO A 126 14.90 3.95 6.07
CA PRO A 126 14.94 3.63 7.49
C PRO A 126 13.90 2.58 7.88
N ARG A 127 14.28 1.71 8.83
CA ARG A 127 13.48 0.52 9.20
C ARG A 127 12.13 0.91 9.82
N GLU A 128 12.08 2.03 10.52
CA GLU A 128 10.88 2.59 11.13
C GLU A 128 9.80 2.98 10.11
N TYR A 129 10.19 3.30 8.87
CA TYR A 129 9.24 3.63 7.80
C TYR A 129 8.86 2.40 6.95
N PHE A 130 9.56 1.28 7.10
CA PHE A 130 9.28 0.06 6.37
C PHE A 130 8.07 -0.68 6.98
N MET A 131 7.02 -0.86 6.19
CA MET A 131 5.80 -1.52 6.65
C MET A 131 5.81 -3.02 6.34
N HIS A 132 6.03 -3.35 5.07
CA HIS A 132 5.85 -4.70 4.55
C HIS A 132 6.60 -4.89 3.23
N LYS A 133 6.83 -6.15 2.85
CA LYS A 133 7.25 -6.51 1.49
C LYS A 133 6.55 -7.80 1.05
N VAL A 134 6.28 -7.90 -0.24
CA VAL A 134 5.66 -9.09 -0.86
C VAL A 134 6.44 -9.44 -2.13
N SER A 135 6.61 -10.72 -2.42
CA SER A 135 7.27 -11.18 -3.65
C SER A 135 6.28 -11.24 -4.80
N ILE A 136 6.77 -11.18 -6.04
CA ILE A 136 5.93 -11.37 -7.23
C ILE A 136 5.33 -12.77 -7.25
N GLN A 137 6.05 -13.79 -6.81
CA GLN A 137 5.51 -15.14 -6.66
C GLN A 137 4.25 -15.15 -5.78
N THR A 138 4.33 -14.53 -4.59
CA THR A 138 3.18 -14.49 -3.66
C THR A 138 2.01 -13.69 -4.24
N LEU A 139 2.27 -12.61 -5.00
CA LEU A 139 1.21 -11.87 -5.68
C LEU A 139 0.48 -12.76 -6.70
N MET A 140 1.22 -13.52 -7.50
CA MET A 140 0.65 -14.43 -8.50
C MET A 140 -0.14 -15.58 -7.85
N GLU A 141 0.40 -16.18 -6.78
CA GLU A 141 -0.29 -17.22 -6.00
C GLU A 141 -1.61 -16.73 -5.40
N ARG A 142 -1.72 -15.41 -5.15
CA ARG A 142 -2.94 -14.76 -4.67
C ARG A 142 -3.83 -14.22 -5.80
N GLY A 143 -3.52 -14.52 -7.05
CA GLY A 143 -4.34 -14.15 -8.21
C GLY A 143 -4.01 -12.81 -8.86
N LEU A 144 -2.98 -12.10 -8.40
CA LEU A 144 -2.50 -10.88 -9.07
C LEU A 144 -1.43 -11.26 -10.10
N ASN A 145 -1.88 -11.51 -11.33
CA ASN A 145 -1.03 -11.74 -12.50
C ASN A 145 -1.28 -10.63 -13.54
N MET A 146 -0.22 -10.16 -14.21
CA MET A 146 -0.27 -9.09 -15.20
C MET A 146 -0.12 -9.61 -16.65
N GLU A 147 -0.13 -10.92 -16.88
CA GLU A 147 0.04 -11.54 -18.20
C GLU A 147 -0.94 -11.01 -19.25
N ASP A 148 -2.19 -10.76 -18.88
CA ASP A 148 -3.20 -10.26 -19.82
C ASP A 148 -2.92 -8.84 -20.35
N TYR A 149 -1.96 -8.12 -19.76
CA TYR A 149 -1.57 -6.77 -20.16
C TYR A 149 -0.28 -6.76 -20.99
N LEU A 150 0.30 -7.93 -21.31
CA LEU A 150 1.56 -8.04 -22.04
C LEU A 150 1.43 -7.63 -23.50
N TRP A 151 2.34 -6.76 -23.95
CA TRP A 151 2.57 -6.42 -25.36
C TRP A 151 4.00 -6.85 -25.71
N ASP A 152 4.14 -7.78 -26.65
CA ASP A 152 5.45 -8.30 -27.09
C ASP A 152 6.38 -8.73 -25.94
N ARG A 153 5.81 -9.44 -24.95
CA ARG A 153 6.51 -10.03 -23.77
C ARG A 153 6.92 -9.04 -22.68
N ALA A 154 6.52 -7.77 -22.75
CA ALA A 154 6.70 -6.81 -21.67
C ALA A 154 5.38 -6.08 -21.38
N LEU A 155 5.26 -5.48 -20.20
CA LEU A 155 4.15 -4.56 -19.94
C LEU A 155 4.40 -3.24 -20.69
N PRO A 156 3.36 -2.64 -21.27
CA PRO A 156 3.48 -1.40 -22.02
C PRO A 156 3.89 -0.24 -21.11
N ALA A 157 4.14 0.93 -21.69
CA ALA A 157 4.41 2.15 -20.91
C ALA A 157 3.33 2.40 -19.85
N THR A 158 3.69 2.97 -18.69
CA THR A 158 2.76 3.11 -17.55
C THR A 158 1.43 3.73 -17.94
N ARG A 159 1.43 4.76 -18.79
CA ARG A 159 0.19 5.41 -19.24
C ARG A 159 -0.78 4.42 -19.91
N THR A 160 -0.27 3.61 -20.83
CA THR A 160 -1.04 2.58 -21.52
C THR A 160 -1.49 1.48 -20.55
N LEU A 161 -0.62 1.07 -19.63
CA LEU A 161 -0.99 0.09 -18.60
C LEU A 161 -2.12 0.63 -17.71
N GLN A 162 -2.09 1.92 -17.33
CA GLN A 162 -3.16 2.56 -16.58
C GLN A 162 -4.48 2.51 -17.36
N GLU A 163 -4.45 2.80 -18.66
CA GLU A 163 -5.63 2.77 -19.54
C GLU A 163 -6.23 1.36 -19.66
N GLU A 164 -5.38 0.32 -19.75
CA GLU A 164 -5.82 -1.08 -19.81
C GLU A 164 -6.32 -1.62 -18.46
N VAL A 165 -5.66 -1.28 -17.36
CA VAL A 165 -6.16 -1.60 -16.01
C VAL A 165 -7.48 -0.88 -15.78
N ALA A 166 -7.57 0.39 -16.17
CA ALA A 166 -8.79 1.16 -16.04
C ALA A 166 -9.95 0.55 -16.84
N ARG A 167 -9.67 0.10 -18.07
CA ARG A 167 -10.65 -0.59 -18.92
C ARG A 167 -11.27 -1.81 -18.24
N LYS A 168 -10.46 -2.60 -17.53
CA LYS A 168 -10.94 -3.83 -16.90
C LYS A 168 -11.64 -3.59 -15.57
N LEU A 169 -11.19 -2.58 -14.82
CA LEU A 169 -11.74 -2.29 -13.49
C LEU A 169 -12.96 -1.36 -13.54
N PHE A 170 -12.96 -0.36 -14.42
CA PHE A 170 -13.99 0.68 -14.52
C PHE A 170 -14.88 0.46 -15.75
N ASP A 171 -15.40 -0.75 -15.93
CA ASP A 171 -16.42 -1.02 -16.94
C ASP A 171 -17.65 -0.11 -16.65
N PRO A 172 -18.13 0.69 -17.62
CA PRO A 172 -19.28 1.58 -17.42
C PRO A 172 -20.57 0.86 -17.01
N SER A 173 -20.66 -0.46 -17.20
CA SER A 173 -21.80 -1.27 -16.74
C SER A 173 -21.75 -1.62 -15.25
N ASN A 174 -20.61 -1.43 -14.59
CA ASN A 174 -20.45 -1.67 -13.17
C ASN A 174 -20.89 -0.45 -12.34
N CYS A 175 -21.58 -0.69 -11.24
CA CYS A 175 -21.82 0.36 -10.25
C CYS A 175 -20.55 0.68 -9.46
N GLY A 176 -20.54 1.82 -8.75
CA GLY A 176 -19.39 2.23 -7.94
C GLY A 176 -18.98 1.15 -6.94
N TYR A 177 -19.95 0.48 -6.33
CA TYR A 177 -19.73 -0.61 -5.37
C TYR A 177 -18.95 -1.79 -5.97
N ASP A 178 -19.32 -2.25 -7.17
CA ASP A 178 -18.64 -3.36 -7.85
C ASP A 178 -17.19 -3.00 -8.22
N ILE A 179 -16.95 -1.75 -8.64
CA ILE A 179 -15.61 -1.22 -8.88
C ILE A 179 -14.80 -1.23 -7.58
N GLY A 180 -15.42 -0.79 -6.48
CA GLY A 180 -14.82 -0.81 -5.15
C GLY A 180 -14.40 -2.21 -4.73
N LEU A 181 -15.28 -3.20 -4.90
CA LEU A 181 -14.99 -4.61 -4.65
C LEU A 181 -13.78 -5.08 -5.46
N GLY A 182 -13.75 -4.80 -6.77
CA GLY A 182 -12.64 -5.16 -7.65
C GLY A 182 -11.29 -4.58 -7.20
N LEU A 183 -11.27 -3.30 -6.83
CA LEU A 183 -10.08 -2.64 -6.29
C LEU A 183 -9.64 -3.24 -4.95
N GLY A 184 -10.59 -3.50 -4.06
CA GLY A 184 -10.34 -4.15 -2.79
C GLY A 184 -9.75 -5.55 -2.95
N PHE A 185 -10.34 -6.39 -3.81
CA PHE A 185 -9.83 -7.74 -4.10
C PHE A 185 -8.39 -7.71 -4.66
N LEU A 186 -8.10 -6.79 -5.58
CA LEU A 186 -6.75 -6.61 -6.09
C LEU A 186 -5.80 -6.20 -4.95
N ALA A 187 -6.19 -5.25 -4.12
CA ALA A 187 -5.38 -4.80 -3.00
C ALA A 187 -5.12 -5.88 -1.94
N ARG A 188 -6.07 -6.81 -1.70
CA ARG A 188 -5.88 -7.96 -0.79
C ARG A 188 -4.69 -8.83 -1.18
N CYS A 189 -4.37 -8.92 -2.47
CA CYS A 189 -3.26 -9.75 -2.96
C CYS A 189 -1.91 -9.37 -2.33
N PHE A 190 -1.74 -8.11 -1.92
CA PHE A 190 -0.50 -7.64 -1.28
C PHE A 190 -0.32 -8.11 0.17
N GLY A 191 -1.34 -8.69 0.81
CA GLY A 191 -1.26 -9.27 2.16
C GLY A 191 -1.65 -8.32 3.29
N ALA A 192 -2.08 -8.88 4.42
CA ALA A 192 -2.80 -8.12 5.46
C ALA A 192 -1.95 -7.04 6.15
N ARG A 193 -0.63 -7.17 6.05
CA ARG A 193 0.35 -6.20 6.56
C ARG A 193 0.66 -5.07 5.57
N ALA A 194 0.23 -5.19 4.32
CA ALA A 194 0.33 -4.12 3.34
C ALA A 194 -0.74 -3.05 3.63
N PRO A 195 -0.53 -1.78 3.23
CA PRO A 195 -1.54 -0.74 3.35
C PRO A 195 -2.62 -0.90 2.26
N THR A 196 -3.38 -2.00 2.31
CA THR A 196 -4.29 -2.44 1.24
C THR A 196 -5.33 -1.38 0.85
N ARG A 197 -5.97 -0.72 1.82
CA ARG A 197 -6.90 0.39 1.53
C ARG A 197 -6.23 1.53 0.76
N GLN A 198 -5.01 1.89 1.15
CA GLN A 198 -4.24 2.93 0.44
C GLN A 198 -3.86 2.48 -0.97
N ILE A 199 -3.52 1.19 -1.15
CA ILE A 199 -3.19 0.64 -2.47
C ILE A 199 -4.42 0.72 -3.39
N ALA A 200 -5.61 0.31 -2.92
CA ALA A 200 -6.85 0.40 -3.67
C ALA A 200 -7.15 1.85 -4.10
N ARG A 201 -7.08 2.79 -3.16
CA ARG A 201 -7.26 4.22 -3.44
C ARG A 201 -6.21 4.78 -4.40
N GLN A 202 -4.96 4.39 -4.27
CA GLN A 202 -3.90 4.83 -5.17
C GLN A 202 -4.11 4.28 -6.58
N LEU A 203 -4.58 3.03 -6.73
CA LEU A 203 -4.94 2.47 -8.04
C LEU A 203 -6.11 3.22 -8.67
N LEU A 204 -7.14 3.54 -7.88
CA LEU A 204 -8.26 4.38 -8.31
C LEU A 204 -7.74 5.72 -8.87
N GLN A 205 -6.92 6.44 -8.10
CA GLN A 205 -6.34 7.71 -8.52
C GLN A 205 -5.36 7.58 -9.68
N ASP A 206 -4.64 6.47 -9.76
CA ASP A 206 -3.69 6.19 -10.84
C ASP A 206 -4.43 5.93 -12.16
N CYS A 207 -5.65 5.41 -12.13
CA CYS A 207 -6.42 5.04 -13.31
C CYS A 207 -7.50 6.06 -13.68
N LEU A 208 -8.02 6.83 -12.73
CA LEU A 208 -8.99 7.90 -12.94
C LEU A 208 -8.31 9.26 -12.86
N ARG A 209 -8.41 10.05 -13.94
CA ARG A 209 -7.97 11.44 -13.92
C ARG A 209 -9.15 12.33 -13.53
N VAL A 210 -9.12 12.87 -12.32
CA VAL A 210 -10.06 13.94 -11.93
C VAL A 210 -9.77 15.18 -12.78
N LEU A 211 -10.79 15.67 -13.47
CA LEU A 211 -10.74 16.89 -14.27
C LEU A 211 -11.24 18.10 -13.50
N ASP A 212 -12.37 17.93 -12.80
CA ASP A 212 -13.07 19.01 -12.10
C ASP A 212 -13.93 18.43 -10.97
N ILE A 213 -14.17 19.23 -9.93
CA ILE A 213 -15.03 18.89 -8.79
C ILE A 213 -15.99 20.06 -8.58
N ASP A 214 -17.29 19.78 -8.73
CA ASP A 214 -18.37 20.71 -8.42
C ASP A 214 -18.98 20.30 -7.07
N ASP A 215 -18.53 20.97 -6.01
CA ASP A 215 -18.98 20.73 -4.65
C ASP A 215 -20.46 21.13 -4.46
N ASP A 216 -20.96 22.13 -5.20
CA ASP A 216 -22.36 22.57 -5.06
C ASP A 216 -23.31 21.53 -5.69
N ALA A 217 -22.92 20.98 -6.85
CA ALA A 217 -23.68 19.93 -7.52
C ALA A 217 -23.39 18.53 -6.97
N GLN A 218 -22.37 18.36 -6.12
CA GLN A 218 -21.87 17.07 -5.63
C GLN A 218 -21.50 16.13 -6.79
N ILE A 219 -20.81 16.66 -7.80
CA ILE A 219 -20.40 15.92 -9.00
C ILE A 219 -18.89 16.06 -9.19
N VAL A 220 -18.25 14.95 -9.52
CA VAL A 220 -16.85 14.86 -9.95
C VAL A 220 -16.81 14.53 -11.43
N ARG A 221 -16.19 15.42 -12.20
CA ARG A 221 -15.89 15.13 -13.59
C ARG A 221 -14.57 14.40 -13.67
N VAL A 222 -14.63 13.17 -14.15
CA VAL A 222 -13.45 12.32 -14.35
C VAL A 222 -13.23 12.06 -15.83
N SER A 223 -11.99 11.80 -16.18
CA SER A 223 -11.59 11.32 -17.49
C SER A 223 -10.91 9.98 -17.32
N TYR A 224 -11.38 9.01 -18.09
CA TYR A 224 -10.73 7.72 -18.25
C TYR A 224 -10.85 7.30 -19.72
N ARG A 225 -9.72 6.95 -20.34
CA ARG A 225 -9.61 6.72 -21.79
C ARG A 225 -9.94 7.97 -22.63
N ASP A 226 -10.87 7.85 -23.57
CA ASP A 226 -11.31 8.87 -24.53
C ASP A 226 -12.68 9.46 -24.16
N TYR A 227 -13.17 9.21 -22.94
CA TYR A 227 -14.46 9.70 -22.45
C TYR A 227 -14.30 10.41 -21.10
N ASP A 228 -15.07 11.49 -20.98
CA ASP A 228 -15.30 12.18 -19.72
C ASP A 228 -16.62 11.65 -19.15
N ALA A 229 -16.62 11.31 -17.86
CA ALA A 229 -17.80 10.91 -17.12
C ALA A 229 -18.06 11.90 -15.98
N LEU A 230 -19.34 12.06 -15.64
CA LEU A 230 -19.79 12.77 -14.45
C LEU A 230 -20.19 11.72 -13.43
N LEU A 231 -19.47 11.67 -12.31
CA LEU A 231 -19.77 10.80 -11.18
C LEU A 231 -20.36 11.66 -10.08
N ASP A 232 -21.50 11.31 -9.53
CA ASP A 232 -21.95 11.94 -8.29
C ASP A 232 -21.12 11.46 -7.09
N PHE A 233 -21.20 12.18 -5.98
CA PHE A 233 -20.47 11.81 -4.76
C PHE A 233 -20.93 10.46 -4.20
N SER A 234 -22.21 10.08 -4.37
CA SER A 234 -22.70 8.77 -3.97
C SER A 234 -21.97 7.64 -4.69
N TYR A 235 -21.66 7.78 -5.98
CA TYR A 235 -20.89 6.80 -6.72
C TYR A 235 -19.47 6.62 -6.15
N ILE A 236 -18.85 7.70 -5.67
CA ILE A 236 -17.54 7.64 -5.01
C ILE A 236 -17.65 6.98 -3.63
N CYS A 237 -18.71 7.28 -2.87
CA CYS A 237 -19.01 6.60 -1.62
C CYS A 237 -19.20 5.09 -1.85
N ASP A 238 -19.95 4.69 -2.87
CA ASP A 238 -20.17 3.29 -3.23
C ASP A 238 -18.83 2.58 -3.53
N ILE A 239 -17.89 3.25 -4.23
CA ILE A 239 -16.54 2.71 -4.45
C ILE A 239 -15.81 2.47 -3.12
N GLU A 240 -15.85 3.43 -2.20
CA GLU A 240 -15.21 3.29 -0.88
C GLU A 240 -15.86 2.18 -0.04
N ASP A 241 -17.18 2.06 -0.07
CA ASP A 241 -17.93 1.01 0.62
C ASP A 241 -17.60 -0.38 0.04
N GLY A 242 -17.48 -0.49 -1.29
CA GLY A 242 -17.03 -1.71 -1.94
C GLY A 242 -15.60 -2.08 -1.58
N ILE A 243 -14.68 -1.10 -1.50
CA ILE A 243 -13.31 -1.34 -1.01
C ILE A 243 -13.36 -1.86 0.43
N ASP A 244 -14.16 -1.24 1.30
CA ASP A 244 -14.25 -1.63 2.71
C ASP A 244 -14.86 -3.01 2.89
N MET A 245 -15.94 -3.32 2.18
CA MET A 245 -16.54 -4.66 2.21
C MET A 245 -15.51 -5.71 1.76
N ALA A 246 -14.79 -5.42 0.67
CA ALA A 246 -13.70 -6.29 0.27
C ALA A 246 -12.64 -6.37 1.39
N LEU A 247 -12.14 -5.30 1.98
CA LEU A 247 -11.06 -5.48 2.96
C LEU A 247 -11.52 -6.17 4.26
N LEU A 248 -12.76 -5.94 4.70
CA LEU A 248 -13.34 -6.53 5.92
C LEU A 248 -13.58 -8.04 5.78
N ASP A 249 -14.30 -8.49 4.75
CA ASP A 249 -14.59 -9.91 4.52
C ASP A 249 -13.32 -10.77 4.48
N TRP A 250 -12.23 -10.18 4.01
CA TRP A 250 -10.96 -10.87 3.94
C TRP A 250 -10.27 -11.02 5.29
N TRP A 251 -10.29 -9.99 6.13
CA TRP A 251 -9.76 -10.14 7.48
C TRP A 251 -10.48 -11.26 8.23
N PHE A 252 -11.79 -11.40 8.07
CA PHE A 252 -12.55 -12.49 8.69
C PHE A 252 -12.27 -13.88 8.11
N THR A 253 -11.63 -13.97 6.93
CA THR A 253 -11.35 -15.25 6.25
C THR A 253 -9.86 -15.58 6.18
N GLU A 254 -8.99 -14.73 6.74
CA GLU A 254 -7.55 -14.95 6.77
C GLU A 254 -7.21 -15.98 7.87
N PRO A 255 -6.47 -17.07 7.56
CA PRO A 255 -6.19 -18.11 8.55
C PRO A 255 -5.48 -17.58 9.80
N GLY A 256 -4.57 -16.61 9.67
CA GLY A 256 -3.89 -16.02 10.82
C GLY A 256 -4.82 -15.21 11.71
N PHE A 257 -5.81 -14.51 11.14
CA PHE A 257 -6.87 -13.88 11.91
C PHE A 257 -7.76 -14.91 12.59
N LEU A 258 -8.14 -15.99 11.90
CA LEU A 258 -8.94 -17.07 12.50
C LEU A 258 -8.18 -17.74 13.65
N ASP A 259 -6.91 -18.07 13.47
CA ASP A 259 -6.04 -18.64 14.51
C ASP A 259 -5.92 -17.68 15.72
N ALA A 260 -5.67 -16.39 15.48
CA ALA A 260 -5.57 -15.39 16.53
C ALA A 260 -6.91 -15.12 17.23
N TYR A 261 -8.02 -15.20 16.49
CA TYR A 261 -9.37 -15.06 17.02
C TYR A 261 -9.74 -16.27 17.87
N GLU A 262 -9.38 -17.49 17.46
CA GLU A 262 -9.55 -18.72 18.24
C GLU A 262 -8.73 -18.65 19.54
N GLU A 263 -7.47 -18.21 19.47
CA GLU A 263 -6.62 -17.99 20.65
C GLU A 263 -7.23 -16.94 21.60
N HIS A 264 -7.74 -15.83 21.05
CA HIS A 264 -8.44 -14.82 21.84
C HIS A 264 -9.71 -15.36 22.49
N CYS A 265 -10.54 -16.11 21.76
CA CYS A 265 -11.76 -16.73 22.28
C CYS A 265 -11.44 -17.71 23.43
N ALA A 266 -10.38 -18.50 23.29
CA ALA A 266 -9.93 -19.41 24.34
C ALA A 266 -9.48 -18.62 25.59
N SER A 267 -8.70 -17.56 25.41
CA SER A 267 -8.28 -16.69 26.53
C SER A 267 -9.45 -15.99 27.21
N ALA A 268 -10.41 -15.46 26.45
CA ALA A 268 -11.59 -14.79 26.98
C ALA A 268 -12.47 -15.76 27.78
N SER A 269 -12.65 -17.00 27.29
CA SER A 269 -13.39 -18.05 28.00
C SER A 269 -12.73 -18.39 29.34
N GLN A 270 -11.40 -18.51 29.37
CA GLN A 270 -10.66 -18.76 30.61
C GLN A 270 -10.85 -17.63 31.63
N ILE A 271 -10.76 -16.37 31.19
CA ILE A 271 -10.97 -15.21 32.07
C ILE A 271 -12.40 -15.22 32.62
N GLN A 272 -13.40 -15.53 31.79
CA GLN A 272 -14.80 -15.61 32.22
C GLN A 272 -14.98 -16.70 33.29
N GLU A 273 -14.44 -17.89 33.10
CA GLU A 273 -14.51 -18.97 34.10
C GLU A 273 -13.82 -18.61 35.42
N GLU A 274 -12.71 -17.87 35.36
CA GLU A 274 -12.01 -17.38 36.56
C GLU A 274 -12.86 -16.34 37.30
N MET A 275 -13.49 -15.41 36.58
CA MET A 275 -14.40 -14.43 37.16
C MET A 275 -15.64 -15.08 37.78
N GLU A 276 -16.24 -16.08 37.13
CA GLU A 276 -17.38 -16.83 37.67
C GLU A 276 -16.99 -17.59 38.96
N ARG A 277 -15.81 -18.22 38.98
CA ARG A 277 -15.29 -18.88 40.19
C ARG A 277 -15.05 -17.91 41.34
N GLU A 278 -14.44 -16.76 41.07
CA GLU A 278 -14.25 -15.73 42.11
C GLU A 278 -15.60 -15.21 42.62
N TRP A 279 -16.55 -14.97 41.71
CA TRP A 279 -17.88 -14.51 42.08
C TRP A 279 -18.61 -15.49 42.99
N ASP A 280 -18.57 -16.79 42.66
CA ASP A 280 -19.18 -17.83 43.49
C ASP A 280 -18.49 -17.95 44.86
N TYR A 281 -17.15 -17.84 44.91
CA TYR A 281 -16.41 -17.79 46.17
C TYR A 281 -16.87 -16.62 47.07
N TRP A 282 -17.00 -15.42 46.50
CA TRP A 282 -17.47 -14.25 47.26
C TRP A 282 -18.93 -14.39 47.70
N ARG A 283 -19.78 -15.00 46.86
CA ARG A 283 -21.17 -15.29 47.22
C ARG A 283 -21.25 -16.26 48.40
N GLU A 284 -20.49 -17.35 48.38
CA GLU A 284 -20.44 -18.32 49.48
C GLU A 284 -19.85 -17.72 50.77
N ALA A 285 -18.78 -16.92 50.67
CA ALA A 285 -18.20 -16.22 51.81
C ALA A 285 -19.21 -15.27 52.47
N ALA A 286 -19.96 -14.51 51.67
CA ALA A 286 -21.01 -13.61 52.17
C ALA A 286 -22.16 -14.35 52.86
N MET A 287 -22.55 -15.53 52.36
CA MET A 287 -23.55 -16.39 53.01
C MET A 287 -23.04 -16.98 54.33
N ASN A 288 -21.75 -17.34 54.41
CA ASN A 288 -21.17 -17.96 55.61
C ASN A 288 -20.87 -16.95 56.74
N ASP A 289 -20.59 -15.69 56.42
CA ASP A 289 -20.35 -14.63 57.41
C ASP A 289 -21.64 -14.12 58.09
N GLY A 290 -22.81 -14.67 57.75
CA GLY A 290 -24.09 -14.38 58.40
C GLY A 290 -24.58 -12.93 58.24
N SER A 291 -24.00 -12.19 57.30
CA SER A 291 -24.34 -10.78 57.03
C SER A 291 -25.31 -10.59 55.87
N TYR A 292 -25.70 -11.67 55.19
CA TYR A 292 -26.67 -11.64 54.08
C TYR A 292 -27.93 -12.43 54.46
N SER A 293 -29.06 -11.71 54.61
CA SER A 293 -30.40 -12.33 54.60
C SER A 293 -31.00 -12.23 53.21
N ASP A 294 -31.66 -13.30 52.75
CA ASP A 294 -32.33 -13.44 51.45
C ASP A 294 -33.39 -12.35 51.11
N SER A 295 -33.62 -11.37 51.98
CA SER A 295 -34.54 -10.25 51.73
C SER A 295 -34.03 -9.21 50.72
N ASP A 296 -32.75 -9.25 50.35
CA ASP A 296 -32.12 -8.15 49.60
C ASP A 296 -31.90 -8.46 48.10
N ILE A 297 -32.40 -9.61 47.61
CA ILE A 297 -32.32 -10.03 46.19
C ILE A 297 -33.74 -10.15 45.61
N GLU A 298 -34.54 -9.10 45.73
CA GLU A 298 -35.66 -8.83 44.82
C GLU A 298 -35.62 -7.34 44.42
N MET A 299 -34.74 -7.00 43.46
CA MET A 299 -34.85 -5.83 42.58
C MET A 299 -34.18 -6.11 41.24
#